data_AF-A0A3S1CGA3-F1
#
_entry.id   AF-A0A3S1CGA3-F1
#
_cell.length_a   1.000
_cell.length_b   1.000
_cell.length_c   1.000
_cell.angle_alpha   90.00
_cell.angle_beta   90.00
_cell.angle_gamma   90.00
#
_symmetry.space_group_name_H-M   'P 1'
#
loop_
_entity.id
_entity.type
_entity.pdbx_description
1 polymer ?
#
loop_
_entity_poly.entity_id
_entity_poly.type
_entity_poly.pdbx_seq_one_letter_code
_entity_poly.pdbx_strand_id
1 'polypeptide(L)'
;MSKSNQPRDFDAVLSSKTAPPPIDGIVLGGILGAKTRLLSPDIKVRRTALSEAINYGEPGLDLVIQALQAESKQLQRTAYSLLKKRDEEKVKQALQNYIPWNLEERLRRYPGYRGDNVSIFANRQVENFVPEVGITNPINTAYALRCEYDEEESAVDKLEELLQHPSSGTLEALIIGAWSGEVTDYSSSAIIEALVAASYKLINLKALFIGDIHYQESEISWILQSDVSPILQAYPNLEILQVRGGTGLEFSSVQHDNLEALIVETGGLNADTIAQICTCNFPNLTHLELWLGSPEYGGNSSTYDLLPILTELVFPNLIYLGLRNSIYSNDIAETVINSPLIDAIKILDLSMGTLTDKGADILLTSPGVRQLDILNISENYLSDDKVALLSLQQSRGNFNVCVMTNEQKKDDYEEEDYRYCSVAE
;
A
#
# COMPACT_ATOMS: atom_id res chain seq x y z
N MET A 1 55.60 0.03 26.65
CA MET A 1 54.15 0.06 26.96
C MET A 1 53.72 1.52 27.07
N SER A 2 52.95 2.04 26.11
CA SER A 2 52.25 3.33 26.27
C SER A 2 50.83 3.13 25.77
N LYS A 3 49.88 3.25 26.71
CA LYS A 3 48.45 2.94 26.53
C LYS A 3 47.79 3.96 25.59
N SER A 4 46.93 3.41 24.74
CA SER A 4 45.89 4.07 23.94
C SER A 4 44.98 4.95 24.81
N ASN A 5 44.75 6.19 24.38
CA ASN A 5 43.66 7.04 24.87
C ASN A 5 42.47 6.89 23.91
N GLN A 6 41.53 6.02 24.25
CA GLN A 6 40.17 6.04 23.72
C GLN A 6 39.19 6.36 24.86
N PRO A 7 38.24 7.30 24.66
CA PRO A 7 37.29 7.66 25.69
C PRO A 7 36.21 6.57 25.92
N ARG A 8 35.70 6.46 27.16
CA ARG A 8 34.70 5.46 27.60
C ARG A 8 33.31 6.08 27.78
N ASP A 9 32.30 5.23 28.03
CA ASP A 9 30.86 5.53 28.11
C ASP A 9 30.41 6.68 29.05
N PHE A 10 31.32 7.27 29.83
CA PHE A 10 31.05 8.37 30.75
C PHE A 10 32.00 9.57 30.57
N ASP A 11 32.79 9.60 29.49
CA ASP A 11 33.70 10.71 29.25
C ASP A 11 32.93 11.95 28.75
N ALA A 12 32.87 12.95 29.62
CA ALA A 12 32.26 14.25 29.32
C ALA A 12 33.10 15.01 28.28
N VAL A 13 32.49 15.37 27.15
CA VAL A 13 33.10 16.26 26.16
C VAL A 13 32.82 17.71 26.57
N LEU A 14 33.88 18.46 26.87
CA LEU A 14 33.80 19.88 27.21
C LEU A 14 33.48 20.72 25.96
N SER A 15 32.26 21.24 25.87
CA SER A 15 31.89 22.27 24.90
C SER A 15 32.50 23.62 25.30
N SER A 16 33.20 24.26 24.37
CA SER A 16 33.77 25.60 24.55
C SER A 16 32.66 26.66 24.60
N LYS A 17 32.47 27.23 25.79
CA LYS A 17 31.93 28.56 26.15
C LYS A 17 31.12 29.32 25.08
N THR A 18 29.80 29.41 25.29
CA THR A 18 29.06 30.67 25.58
C THR A 18 27.56 30.39 25.82
N ALA A 19 27.19 30.04 27.06
CA ALA A 19 25.89 30.24 27.74
C ALA A 19 25.90 29.41 29.06
N PRO A 20 25.30 29.87 30.18
CA PRO A 20 25.22 29.05 31.39
C PRO A 20 24.28 27.86 31.14
N PRO A 21 24.61 26.64 31.61
CA PRO A 21 23.76 25.48 31.40
C PRO A 21 22.47 25.57 32.24
N PRO A 22 21.35 24.98 31.80
CA PRO A 22 20.15 24.86 32.61
C PRO A 22 20.43 24.00 33.84
N ILE A 23 19.84 24.36 34.99
CA ILE A 23 20.16 23.82 36.32
C ILE A 23 19.74 22.34 36.51
N ASP A 24 19.05 21.69 35.57
CA ASP A 24 18.69 20.26 35.65
C ASP A 24 18.87 19.49 34.32
N GLY A 25 19.66 20.00 33.39
CA GLY A 25 19.79 19.40 32.05
C GLY A 25 20.90 18.34 31.95
N ILE A 26 20.65 17.10 32.37
CA ILE A 26 21.53 15.98 31.96
C ILE A 26 21.33 15.76 30.47
N VAL A 27 22.34 16.06 29.65
CA VAL A 27 22.39 15.63 28.25
C VAL A 27 22.78 14.15 28.24
N LEU A 28 21.78 13.27 28.31
CA LEU A 28 21.98 11.82 28.20
C LEU A 28 22.48 11.52 26.78
N GLY A 29 23.76 11.19 26.63
CA GLY A 29 24.31 10.67 25.38
C GLY A 29 24.00 9.19 25.16
N GLY A 30 24.34 8.67 23.97
CA GLY A 30 24.26 7.25 23.65
C GLY A 30 22.85 6.66 23.64
N ILE A 31 22.73 5.36 23.95
CA ILE A 31 21.47 4.63 23.93
C ILE A 31 20.42 5.19 24.90
N LEU A 32 20.84 5.73 26.05
CA LEU A 32 19.93 6.35 27.02
C LEU A 32 19.29 7.62 26.43
N GLY A 33 20.09 8.45 25.75
CA GLY A 33 19.60 9.61 25.02
C GLY A 33 18.62 9.27 23.91
N ALA A 34 18.85 8.16 23.20
CA ALA A 34 17.91 7.66 22.20
C ALA A 34 16.58 7.22 22.83
N LYS A 35 16.61 6.45 23.93
CA LYS A 35 15.40 6.04 24.67
C LYS A 35 14.59 7.23 25.16
N THR A 36 15.24 8.26 25.70
CA THR A 36 14.54 9.48 26.17
C THR A 36 13.87 10.22 25.01
N ARG A 37 14.56 10.39 23.88
CA ARG A 37 13.99 11.08 22.70
C ARG A 37 12.87 10.29 22.01
N LEU A 38 12.87 8.96 22.11
CA LEU A 38 11.78 8.11 21.63
C LEU A 38 10.44 8.35 22.36
N LEU A 39 10.47 8.96 23.55
CA LEU A 39 9.28 9.36 24.32
C LEU A 39 8.78 10.77 23.99
N SER A 40 9.46 11.49 23.08
CA SER A 40 9.05 12.84 22.67
C SER A 40 7.65 12.83 22.03
N PRO A 41 6.83 13.87 22.23
CA PRO A 41 5.57 14.02 21.47
C PRO A 41 5.82 14.34 19.98
N ASP A 42 7.02 14.80 19.61
CA ASP A 42 7.38 15.11 18.23
C ASP A 42 7.89 13.86 17.50
N ILE A 43 7.16 13.45 16.47
CA ILE A 43 7.48 12.27 15.66
C ILE A 43 8.81 12.37 14.92
N LYS A 44 9.23 13.58 14.52
CA LYS A 44 10.55 13.80 13.89
C LYS A 44 11.67 13.49 14.87
N VAL A 45 11.54 13.93 16.12
CA VAL A 45 12.51 13.65 17.20
C VAL A 45 12.59 12.16 17.49
N ARG A 46 11.44 11.46 17.57
CA ARG A 46 11.39 10.01 17.80
C ARG A 46 12.07 9.24 16.67
N ARG A 47 11.82 9.62 15.41
CA ARG A 47 12.44 8.96 14.24
C ARG A 47 13.95 9.15 14.19
N THR A 48 14.43 10.38 14.41
CA THR A 48 15.87 10.63 14.49
C THR A 48 16.52 9.79 15.58
N ALA A 49 15.89 9.70 16.76
CA ALA A 49 16.37 8.86 17.85
C ALA A 49 16.41 7.37 17.49
N LEU A 50 15.41 6.88 16.75
CA LEU A 50 15.37 5.49 16.28
C LEU A 50 16.46 5.19 15.24
N SER A 51 16.67 6.09 14.29
CA SER A 51 17.74 5.99 13.29
C SER A 51 19.13 6.07 13.91
N GLU A 52 19.31 6.82 14.99
CA GLU A 52 20.57 6.80 15.74
C GLU A 52 20.71 5.53 16.58
N ALA A 53 19.61 5.01 17.13
CA ALA A 53 19.61 3.85 18.02
C ALA A 53 20.31 2.64 17.37
N ILE A 54 20.12 2.45 16.07
CA ILE A 54 20.70 1.35 15.28
C ILE A 54 22.24 1.23 15.42
N ASN A 55 22.93 2.32 15.76
CA ASN A 55 24.38 2.40 15.87
C ASN A 55 24.91 2.02 17.27
N TYR A 56 24.06 1.77 18.25
CA TYR A 56 24.46 1.45 19.62
C TYR A 56 24.52 -0.06 19.90
N GLY A 57 24.83 -0.88 18.89
CA GLY A 57 24.97 -2.33 19.02
C GLY A 57 23.67 -3.04 19.39
N GLU A 58 23.77 -4.13 20.16
CA GLU A 58 22.64 -4.97 20.56
C GLU A 58 21.48 -4.20 21.23
N PRO A 59 21.71 -3.33 22.25
CA PRO A 59 20.63 -2.55 22.87
C PRO A 59 19.93 -1.60 21.90
N GLY A 60 20.68 -1.10 20.92
CA GLY A 60 20.17 -0.28 19.84
C GLY A 60 19.27 -1.07 18.90
N LEU A 61 19.73 -2.24 18.48
CA LEU A 61 18.99 -3.16 17.63
C LEU A 61 17.69 -3.63 18.29
N ASP A 62 17.70 -3.92 19.59
CA ASP A 62 16.50 -4.30 20.34
C ASP A 62 15.46 -3.18 20.39
N LEU A 63 15.89 -1.92 20.53
CA LEU A 63 14.96 -0.78 20.45
C LEU A 63 14.33 -0.64 19.07
N VAL A 64 15.11 -0.88 18.01
CA VAL A 64 14.60 -0.81 16.65
C VAL A 64 13.63 -1.97 16.39
N ILE A 65 13.94 -3.19 16.84
CA ILE A 65 13.01 -4.33 16.80
C ILE A 65 11.73 -4.03 17.57
N GLN A 66 11.83 -3.48 18.78
CA GLN A 66 10.66 -3.09 19.58
C GLN A 66 9.78 -2.06 18.86
N ALA A 67 10.39 -1.16 18.09
CA ALA A 67 9.67 -0.13 17.35
C ALA A 67 8.85 -0.67 16.16
N LEU A 68 9.03 -1.93 15.74
CA LEU A 68 8.10 -2.61 14.83
C LEU A 68 6.69 -2.70 15.41
N GLN A 69 6.55 -2.69 16.73
CA GLN A 69 5.28 -2.71 17.46
C GLN A 69 4.90 -1.33 18.02
N ALA A 70 5.53 -0.25 17.54
CA ALA A 70 5.23 1.10 18.01
C ALA A 70 3.80 1.53 17.62
N GLU A 71 3.17 2.39 18.42
CA GLU A 71 1.86 2.99 18.08
C GLU A 71 1.87 3.75 16.73
N SER A 72 3.02 4.32 16.36
CA SER A 72 3.16 5.17 15.18
C SER A 72 3.67 4.36 13.99
N LYS A 73 2.88 4.30 12.91
CA LYS A 73 3.25 3.67 11.64
C LYS A 73 4.54 4.24 11.04
N GLN A 74 4.79 5.54 11.23
CA GLN A 74 6.02 6.18 10.77
C GLN A 74 7.26 5.64 11.52
N LEU A 75 7.12 5.29 12.81
CA LEU A 75 8.17 4.62 13.56
C LEU A 75 8.30 3.16 13.17
N GLN A 76 7.19 2.44 12.98
CA GLN A 76 7.22 1.06 12.50
C GLN A 76 7.96 0.95 11.15
N ARG A 77 7.71 1.85 10.19
CA ARG A 77 8.48 1.90 8.93
C ARG A 77 9.93 2.26 9.10
N THR A 78 10.23 3.22 9.98
CA THR A 78 11.61 3.59 10.24
C THR A 78 12.34 2.38 10.83
N ALA A 79 11.71 1.65 11.75
CA ALA A 79 12.22 0.38 12.27
C ALA A 79 12.41 -0.66 11.16
N TYR A 80 11.37 -0.93 10.37
CA TYR A 80 11.43 -1.87 9.26
C TYR A 80 12.55 -1.54 8.27
N SER A 81 12.66 -0.28 7.83
CA SER A 81 13.71 0.17 6.90
C SER A 81 15.12 -0.03 7.46
N LEU A 82 15.31 0.17 8.76
CA LEU A 82 16.58 -0.07 9.45
C LEU A 82 16.89 -1.57 9.64
N LEU A 83 15.85 -2.41 9.69
CA LEU A 83 15.95 -3.85 9.95
C LEU A 83 15.97 -4.71 8.69
N LYS A 84 15.32 -4.29 7.60
CA LYS A 84 15.14 -5.13 6.39
C LYS A 84 16.45 -5.51 5.68
N LYS A 85 17.52 -4.74 5.92
CA LYS A 85 18.87 -4.99 5.38
C LYS A 85 19.81 -5.69 6.37
N ARG A 86 19.30 -6.11 7.53
CA ARG A 86 20.05 -6.75 8.62
C ARG A 86 19.92 -8.27 8.52
N ASP A 87 20.99 -8.98 8.86
CA ASP A 87 21.09 -10.43 8.71
C ASP A 87 20.95 -11.21 10.02
N GLU A 88 20.92 -10.51 11.15
CA GLU A 88 20.83 -11.07 12.48
C GLU A 88 19.56 -11.91 12.66
N GLU A 89 19.70 -13.10 13.25
CA GLU A 89 18.61 -14.07 13.42
C GLU A 89 17.39 -13.49 14.15
N LYS A 90 17.64 -12.70 15.20
CA LYS A 90 16.56 -12.02 15.95
C LYS A 90 15.80 -10.99 15.10
N VAL A 91 16.46 -10.40 14.10
CA VAL A 91 15.82 -9.47 13.16
C VAL A 91 14.95 -10.24 12.19
N LYS A 92 15.47 -11.34 11.63
CA LYS A 92 14.69 -12.24 10.75
C LYS A 92 13.43 -12.75 11.44
N GLN A 93 13.54 -13.19 12.70
CA GLN A 93 12.41 -13.62 13.53
C GLN A 93 11.43 -12.48 13.84
N ALA A 94 11.93 -11.28 14.14
CA ALA A 94 11.08 -10.12 14.39
C ALA A 94 10.31 -9.68 13.14
N LEU A 95 10.94 -9.75 11.98
CA LEU A 95 10.34 -9.40 10.69
C LEU A 95 9.38 -10.46 10.17
N GLN A 96 9.58 -11.74 10.50
CA GLN A 96 8.72 -12.83 10.06
C GLN A 96 7.24 -12.64 10.43
N ASN A 97 6.96 -11.98 11.56
CA ASN A 97 5.60 -11.71 12.04
C ASN A 97 5.18 -10.25 11.87
N TYR A 98 6.05 -9.41 11.29
CA TYR A 98 5.76 -7.99 11.07
C TYR A 98 5.34 -7.79 9.62
N ILE A 99 4.08 -7.40 9.42
CA ILE A 99 3.56 -7.04 8.10
C ILE A 99 4.08 -5.63 7.78
N PRO A 100 5.05 -5.47 6.86
CA PRO A 100 5.76 -4.19 6.72
C PRO A 100 4.91 -3.06 6.20
N TRP A 101 3.96 -3.44 5.36
CA TRP A 101 2.98 -2.56 4.75
C TRP A 101 1.61 -3.01 5.18
N ASN A 102 1.25 -2.62 6.40
CA ASN A 102 -0.15 -2.52 6.74
C ASN A 102 -0.68 -1.27 6.03
N LEU A 103 -1.08 -1.42 4.77
CA LEU A 103 -1.76 -0.41 3.97
C LEU A 103 -3.17 -0.15 4.55
N GLU A 104 -3.23 0.24 5.84
CA GLU A 104 -4.49 0.51 6.55
C GLU A 104 -5.32 1.56 5.84
N GLU A 105 -4.67 2.46 5.09
CA GLU A 105 -5.35 3.39 4.20
C GLU A 105 -6.29 2.67 3.23
N ARG A 106 -5.93 1.47 2.74
CA ARG A 106 -6.75 0.64 1.83
C ARG A 106 -7.96 0.02 2.53
N LEU A 107 -7.84 -0.29 3.82
CA LEU A 107 -8.88 -0.95 4.61
C LEU A 107 -9.91 0.02 5.21
N ARG A 108 -9.50 1.24 5.61
CA ARG A 108 -10.32 2.11 6.47
C ARG A 108 -10.60 3.50 5.93
N ARG A 109 -9.80 3.99 4.98
CA ARG A 109 -9.79 5.41 4.60
C ARG A 109 -9.53 5.62 3.12
N TYR A 110 -9.74 4.59 2.30
CA TYR A 110 -9.59 4.75 0.88
C TYR A 110 -10.87 5.42 0.36
N PRO A 111 -10.83 6.67 -0.14
CA PRO A 111 -12.01 7.31 -0.72
C PRO A 111 -12.48 6.57 -2.00
N GLY A 112 -11.78 5.50 -2.40
CA GLY A 112 -12.04 4.82 -3.64
C GLY A 112 -11.69 5.74 -4.80
N TYR A 113 -12.39 5.50 -5.90
CA TYR A 113 -12.54 6.44 -6.99
C TYR A 113 -13.65 7.48 -6.72
N ARG A 114 -14.25 7.48 -5.51
CA ARG A 114 -15.44 8.25 -5.14
C ARG A 114 -15.07 9.50 -4.35
N GLY A 115 -14.59 10.53 -5.05
CA GLY A 115 -14.84 11.91 -4.61
C GLY A 115 -13.63 12.75 -4.18
N ASP A 116 -12.42 12.19 -4.09
CA ASP A 116 -11.18 12.96 -3.91
C ASP A 116 -9.97 12.19 -4.46
N ASN A 117 -8.93 12.90 -4.90
CA ASN A 117 -7.62 12.26 -5.11
C ASN A 117 -7.08 11.73 -3.78
N VAL A 118 -6.15 10.76 -3.84
CA VAL A 118 -5.63 10.16 -2.60
C VAL A 118 -4.84 11.18 -1.77
N SER A 119 -5.17 11.27 -0.47
CA SER A 119 -4.47 12.10 0.51
C SER A 119 -3.33 11.35 1.22
N ILE A 120 -3.37 10.02 1.18
CA ILE A 120 -2.34 9.13 1.71
C ILE A 120 -2.03 8.07 0.66
N PHE A 121 -0.75 7.91 0.32
CA PHE A 121 -0.29 6.86 -0.60
C PHE A 121 1.00 6.24 -0.10
N ALA A 122 1.10 4.90 -0.14
CA ALA A 122 2.21 4.15 0.45
C ALA A 122 2.50 4.65 1.88
N ASN A 123 1.40 4.93 2.59
CA ASN A 123 1.31 5.55 3.90
C ASN A 123 2.13 6.86 4.11
N ARG A 124 2.34 7.63 3.05
CA ARG A 124 2.92 8.98 3.07
C ARG A 124 1.80 9.98 2.84
N GLN A 125 1.96 11.19 3.37
CA GLN A 125 1.05 12.28 3.00
C GLN A 125 1.29 12.64 1.53
N VAL A 126 0.22 12.90 0.80
CA VAL A 126 0.30 13.30 -0.60
C VAL A 126 0.35 14.81 -0.70
N GLU A 127 1.29 15.31 -1.50
CA GLU A 127 1.40 16.73 -1.84
C GLU A 127 1.52 16.87 -3.36
N ASN A 128 0.78 17.81 -3.96
CA ASN A 128 1.01 18.16 -5.36
C ASN A 128 2.41 18.77 -5.51
N PHE A 129 3.14 18.33 -6.53
CA PHE A 129 4.40 18.95 -6.88
C PHE A 129 4.13 20.33 -7.47
N VAL A 130 4.77 21.34 -6.89
CA VAL A 130 4.72 22.73 -7.36
C VAL A 130 6.17 23.15 -7.62
N PRO A 131 6.57 23.48 -8.86
CA PRO A 131 7.96 23.75 -9.23
C PRO A 131 8.64 24.81 -8.38
N GLU A 132 7.91 25.87 -8.00
CA GLU A 132 8.42 26.97 -7.17
C GLU A 132 8.71 26.55 -5.73
N VAL A 133 8.00 25.52 -5.23
CA VAL A 133 8.19 24.96 -3.89
C VAL A 133 9.27 23.87 -3.91
N GLY A 134 9.31 23.07 -4.97
CA GLY A 134 10.25 21.96 -5.14
C GLY A 134 9.97 20.78 -4.19
N ILE A 135 11.02 19.99 -3.92
CA ILE A 135 10.93 18.78 -3.09
C ILE A 135 11.48 19.06 -1.69
N THR A 136 10.57 19.18 -0.71
CA THR A 136 10.89 19.54 0.69
C THR A 136 11.06 18.34 1.62
N ASN A 137 10.37 17.22 1.36
CA ASN A 137 10.38 16.03 2.21
C ASN A 137 10.30 14.72 1.40
N PRO A 138 11.38 14.38 0.66
CA PRO A 138 11.38 13.31 -0.34
C PRO A 138 11.09 11.89 0.20
N ILE A 139 11.24 11.67 1.51
CA ILE A 139 11.11 10.35 2.16
C ILE A 139 9.70 10.11 2.71
N ASN A 140 9.03 11.15 3.22
CA ASN A 140 7.76 10.98 3.96
C ASN A 140 6.56 11.61 3.27
N THR A 141 6.78 12.20 2.11
CA THR A 141 5.77 12.76 1.24
C THR A 141 5.76 11.96 -0.06
N ALA A 142 4.56 11.64 -0.55
CA ALA A 142 4.37 11.15 -1.90
C ALA A 142 4.01 12.36 -2.76
N TYR A 143 4.87 12.70 -3.72
CA TYR A 143 4.62 13.84 -4.59
C TYR A 143 3.71 13.42 -5.74
N ALA A 144 2.70 14.22 -6.04
CA ALA A 144 1.76 13.98 -7.13
C ALA A 144 2.00 14.95 -8.28
N LEU A 145 2.06 14.39 -9.50
CA LEU A 145 2.04 15.12 -10.76
C LEU A 145 0.63 14.99 -11.33
N ARG A 146 -0.14 16.07 -11.34
CA ARG A 146 -1.53 16.09 -11.81
C ARG A 146 -1.70 17.25 -12.78
N CYS A 147 -2.22 16.98 -13.97
CA CYS A 147 -2.56 18.01 -14.93
C CYS A 147 -4.00 18.49 -14.71
N GLU A 148 -4.23 19.80 -14.83
CA GLU A 148 -5.58 20.35 -14.87
C GLU A 148 -6.17 20.30 -16.30
N TYR A 149 -7.50 20.36 -16.43
CA TYR A 149 -8.20 20.23 -17.72
C TYR A 149 -7.77 21.28 -18.77
N ASP A 150 -7.56 22.53 -18.34
CA ASP A 150 -7.16 23.64 -19.23
C ASP A 150 -5.62 23.82 -19.30
N GLU A 151 -4.85 22.86 -18.76
CA GLU A 151 -3.40 22.97 -18.68
C GLU A 151 -2.72 22.42 -19.95
N GLU A 152 -1.89 23.25 -20.59
CA GLU A 152 -1.07 22.82 -21.75
C GLU A 152 0.07 21.88 -21.33
N GLU A 153 0.51 21.97 -20.07
CA GLU A 153 1.60 21.17 -19.52
C GLU A 153 1.12 19.73 -19.24
N SER A 154 1.83 18.75 -19.80
CA SER A 154 1.55 17.32 -19.57
C SER A 154 2.23 16.81 -18.30
N ALA A 155 1.85 15.60 -17.85
CA ALA A 155 2.54 14.96 -16.74
C ALA A 155 4.00 14.62 -17.06
N VAL A 156 4.34 14.49 -18.36
CA VAL A 156 5.73 14.31 -18.81
C VAL A 156 6.53 15.59 -18.56
N ASP A 157 5.98 16.75 -18.90
CA ASP A 157 6.63 18.05 -18.66
C ASP A 157 6.83 18.28 -17.15
N LYS A 158 5.79 18.05 -16.34
CA LYS A 158 5.88 18.14 -14.87
C LYS A 158 6.92 17.17 -14.29
N LEU A 159 7.05 15.97 -14.86
CA LEU A 159 8.08 15.02 -14.48
C LEU A 159 9.47 15.57 -14.82
N GLU A 160 9.67 16.13 -16.01
CA GLU A 160 10.95 16.74 -16.40
C GLU A 160 11.37 17.86 -15.43
N GLU A 161 10.43 18.69 -14.98
CA GLU A 161 10.68 19.73 -13.98
C GLU A 161 11.06 19.15 -12.61
N LEU A 162 10.31 18.15 -12.12
CA LEU A 162 10.62 17.43 -10.88
C LEU A 162 12.04 16.85 -10.92
N LEU A 163 12.46 16.32 -12.08
CA LEU A 163 13.78 15.72 -12.29
C LEU A 163 14.93 16.74 -12.35
N GLN A 164 14.65 18.05 -12.43
CA GLN A 164 15.68 19.08 -12.25
C GLN A 164 15.99 19.35 -10.78
N HIS A 165 15.10 18.94 -9.86
CA HIS A 165 15.31 19.17 -8.45
C HIS A 165 16.47 18.30 -7.91
N PRO A 166 17.43 18.87 -7.14
CA PRO A 166 18.59 18.11 -6.61
C PRO A 166 18.22 16.90 -5.75
N SER A 167 17.04 16.93 -5.13
CA SER A 167 16.52 15.85 -4.27
C SER A 167 15.73 14.78 -5.02
N SER A 168 15.60 14.84 -6.35
CA SER A 168 14.87 13.83 -7.15
C SER A 168 15.36 12.40 -6.87
N GLY A 169 16.68 12.22 -6.78
CA GLY A 169 17.31 10.94 -6.42
C GLY A 169 17.01 10.43 -5.02
N THR A 170 16.43 11.23 -4.12
CA THR A 170 16.03 10.82 -2.76
C THR A 170 14.53 10.56 -2.63
N LEU A 171 13.75 10.84 -3.68
CA LEU A 171 12.30 10.69 -3.69
C LEU A 171 11.92 9.22 -3.56
N GLU A 172 11.07 8.88 -2.58
CA GLU A 172 10.64 7.50 -2.32
C GLU A 172 9.25 7.16 -2.88
N ALA A 173 8.39 8.16 -3.13
CA ALA A 173 7.04 7.91 -3.61
C ALA A 173 6.58 8.99 -4.60
N LEU A 174 6.01 8.53 -5.71
CA LEU A 174 5.50 9.37 -6.80
C LEU A 174 4.08 8.93 -7.17
N ILE A 175 3.23 9.89 -7.49
CA ILE A 175 1.88 9.68 -7.99
C ILE A 175 1.75 10.41 -9.31
N ILE A 176 1.17 9.75 -10.30
CA ILE A 176 0.76 10.33 -11.57
C ILE A 176 -0.76 10.37 -11.56
N GLY A 177 -1.35 11.55 -11.62
CA GLY A 177 -2.79 11.76 -11.82
C GLY A 177 -3.15 11.81 -13.30
N ALA A 178 -4.04 12.72 -13.66
CA ALA A 178 -4.31 13.07 -15.06
C ALA A 178 -2.99 13.42 -15.79
N TRP A 179 -2.72 12.75 -16.92
CA TRP A 179 -1.47 12.90 -17.67
C TRP A 179 -1.51 14.01 -18.73
N SER A 180 -2.69 14.50 -19.05
CA SER A 180 -2.96 15.63 -19.95
C SER A 180 -4.32 16.23 -19.59
N GLY A 181 -4.62 17.46 -20.04
CA GLY A 181 -5.96 18.04 -19.91
C GLY A 181 -7.06 17.22 -20.61
N GLU A 182 -6.71 16.50 -21.68
CA GLU A 182 -7.57 15.58 -22.42
C GLU A 182 -7.23 14.11 -22.08
N VAL A 183 -7.52 13.65 -20.86
CA VAL A 183 -7.11 12.32 -20.36
C VAL A 183 -7.65 11.15 -21.21
N THR A 184 -8.79 11.33 -21.88
CA THR A 184 -9.46 10.28 -22.66
C THR A 184 -8.84 10.00 -24.02
N ASP A 185 -8.00 10.92 -24.53
CA ASP A 185 -7.52 10.89 -25.91
C ASP A 185 -6.13 10.24 -26.02
N TYR A 186 -5.43 10.12 -24.89
CA TYR A 186 -4.07 9.60 -24.80
C TYR A 186 -3.99 8.52 -23.74
N SER A 187 -3.20 7.48 -24.00
CA SER A 187 -2.91 6.46 -22.99
C SER A 187 -1.75 6.85 -22.09
N SER A 188 -1.57 6.12 -21.00
CA SER A 188 -0.42 6.24 -20.09
C SER A 188 0.95 5.96 -20.74
N SER A 189 1.01 5.52 -22.00
CA SER A 189 2.25 5.12 -22.68
C SER A 189 3.36 6.17 -22.61
N ALA A 190 3.04 7.43 -22.90
CA ALA A 190 4.02 8.52 -22.87
C ALA A 190 4.64 8.73 -21.47
N ILE A 191 3.82 8.70 -20.42
CA ILE A 191 4.31 8.87 -19.04
C ILE A 191 5.06 7.62 -18.55
N ILE A 192 4.66 6.42 -18.97
CA ILE A 192 5.41 5.18 -18.71
C ILE A 192 6.81 5.26 -19.33
N GLU A 193 6.93 5.64 -20.60
CA GLU A 193 8.20 5.79 -21.30
C GLU A 193 9.09 6.85 -20.62
N ALA A 194 8.52 7.99 -20.24
CA ALA A 194 9.23 9.06 -19.54
C ALA A 194 9.73 8.59 -18.16
N LEU A 195 8.91 7.86 -17.40
CA LEU A 195 9.33 7.28 -16.12
C LEU A 195 10.46 6.26 -16.29
N VAL A 196 10.41 5.39 -17.30
CA VAL A 196 11.51 4.44 -17.59
C VAL A 196 12.80 5.20 -17.91
N ALA A 197 12.72 6.23 -18.76
CA ALA A 197 13.86 7.08 -19.11
C ALA A 197 14.42 7.82 -17.88
N ALA A 198 13.57 8.15 -16.90
CA ALA A 198 13.94 8.85 -15.67
C ALA A 198 14.55 7.97 -14.57
N SER A 199 14.60 6.64 -14.75
CA SER A 199 15.03 5.68 -13.72
C SER A 199 16.38 5.99 -13.06
N TYR A 200 17.34 6.51 -13.83
CA TYR A 200 18.67 6.90 -13.32
C TYR A 200 18.66 8.12 -12.39
N LYS A 201 17.58 8.91 -12.39
CA LYS A 201 17.38 10.06 -11.49
C LYS A 201 16.44 9.76 -10.33
N LEU A 202 15.56 8.77 -10.45
CA LEU A 202 14.58 8.37 -9.42
C LEU A 202 15.05 7.09 -8.69
N ILE A 203 16.33 7.01 -8.36
CA ILE A 203 17.01 5.80 -7.88
C ILE A 203 16.49 5.22 -6.55
N ASN A 204 15.82 6.04 -5.74
CA ASN A 204 15.26 5.64 -4.43
C ASN A 204 13.73 5.47 -4.47
N LEU A 205 13.11 5.48 -5.66
CA LEU A 205 11.68 5.31 -5.79
C LEU A 205 11.26 3.92 -5.31
N LYS A 206 10.31 3.88 -4.37
CA LYS A 206 9.79 2.68 -3.71
C LYS A 206 8.29 2.51 -3.92
N ALA A 207 7.56 3.58 -4.17
CA ALA A 207 6.13 3.50 -4.41
C ALA A 207 5.73 4.36 -5.60
N LEU A 208 4.95 3.79 -6.51
CA LEU A 208 4.42 4.48 -7.67
C LEU A 208 2.93 4.20 -7.79
N PHE A 209 2.14 5.27 -7.93
CA PHE A 209 0.73 5.19 -8.31
C PHE A 209 0.55 5.85 -9.67
N ILE A 210 0.05 5.09 -10.64
CA ILE A 210 -0.27 5.56 -11.99
C ILE A 210 -1.78 5.67 -12.15
N GLY A 211 -2.25 6.86 -12.54
CA GLY A 211 -3.65 7.12 -12.82
C GLY A 211 -4.47 7.52 -11.60
N ASP A 212 -3.93 8.28 -10.65
CA ASP A 212 -4.73 8.89 -9.57
C ASP A 212 -5.64 10.02 -10.10
N ILE A 213 -6.52 9.64 -11.03
CA ILE A 213 -7.45 10.48 -11.75
C ILE A 213 -8.77 10.47 -10.98
N HIS A 214 -9.28 11.67 -10.72
CA HIS A 214 -10.50 11.95 -10.01
C HIS A 214 -11.72 11.73 -10.92
N TYR A 215 -12.88 11.42 -10.32
CA TYR A 215 -14.05 11.07 -11.13
C TYR A 215 -14.59 12.18 -12.02
N GLN A 216 -14.32 13.43 -11.66
CA GLN A 216 -14.68 14.61 -12.46
C GLN A 216 -13.71 14.84 -13.62
N GLU A 217 -12.51 14.26 -13.58
CA GLU A 217 -11.51 14.36 -14.64
C GLU A 217 -11.77 13.31 -15.72
N SER A 218 -12.00 12.04 -15.33
CA SER A 218 -12.36 10.97 -16.25
C SER A 218 -12.93 9.78 -15.50
N GLU A 219 -14.07 9.26 -15.97
CA GLU A 219 -14.67 7.95 -15.63
C GLU A 219 -13.61 6.83 -15.61
N ILE A 220 -13.61 5.95 -14.61
CA ILE A 220 -12.52 4.97 -14.40
C ILE A 220 -12.42 3.98 -15.58
N SER A 221 -13.56 3.69 -16.22
CA SER A 221 -13.65 2.85 -17.40
C SER A 221 -13.06 3.50 -18.66
N TRP A 222 -12.95 4.83 -18.68
CA TRP A 222 -12.39 5.61 -19.80
C TRP A 222 -10.90 5.93 -19.63
N ILE A 223 -10.31 5.58 -18.49
CA ILE A 223 -8.87 5.77 -18.26
C ILE A 223 -8.09 4.78 -19.14
N LEU A 224 -7.41 5.31 -20.16
CA LEU A 224 -6.58 4.54 -21.09
C LEU A 224 -5.18 4.26 -20.50
N GLN A 225 -4.96 3.03 -20.09
CA GLN A 225 -3.66 2.52 -19.65
C GLN A 225 -2.82 1.98 -20.82
N SER A 226 -1.66 1.43 -20.50
CA SER A 226 -0.73 0.75 -21.40
C SER A 226 -0.03 -0.40 -20.65
N ASP A 227 0.95 -1.06 -21.28
CA ASP A 227 1.84 -1.99 -20.56
C ASP A 227 2.63 -1.23 -19.48
N VAL A 228 2.47 -1.64 -18.22
CA VAL A 228 3.14 -1.03 -17.06
C VAL A 228 4.41 -1.78 -16.65
N SER A 229 4.66 -2.95 -17.22
CA SER A 229 5.79 -3.84 -16.87
C SER A 229 7.17 -3.22 -17.05
N PRO A 230 7.42 -2.32 -18.03
CA PRO A 230 8.70 -1.63 -18.14
C PRO A 230 9.10 -0.86 -16.88
N ILE A 231 8.13 -0.36 -16.09
CA ILE A 231 8.38 0.29 -14.81
C ILE A 231 9.04 -0.67 -13.82
N LEU A 232 8.53 -1.91 -13.72
CA LEU A 232 9.07 -2.92 -12.82
C LEU A 232 10.53 -3.23 -13.18
N GLN A 233 10.88 -3.27 -14.45
CA GLN A 233 12.27 -3.48 -14.87
C GLN A 233 13.17 -2.25 -14.57
N ALA A 234 12.63 -1.04 -14.73
CA ALA A 234 13.36 0.21 -14.57
C ALA A 234 13.63 0.56 -13.09
N TYR A 235 12.77 0.12 -12.17
CA TYR A 235 12.80 0.48 -10.75
C TYR A 235 12.99 -0.74 -9.84
N PRO A 236 14.20 -1.32 -9.76
CA PRO A 236 14.42 -2.58 -9.03
C PRO A 236 14.15 -2.51 -7.52
N ASN A 237 14.07 -1.30 -6.94
CA ASN A 237 13.75 -1.08 -5.52
C ASN A 237 12.26 -0.78 -5.29
N LEU A 238 11.40 -0.88 -6.31
CA LEU A 238 9.98 -0.59 -6.19
C LEU A 238 9.30 -1.63 -5.30
N GLU A 239 8.66 -1.15 -4.25
CA GLU A 239 7.96 -1.94 -3.24
C GLU A 239 6.45 -1.95 -3.49
N ILE A 240 5.89 -0.87 -4.06
CA ILE A 240 4.45 -0.72 -4.28
C ILE A 240 4.19 -0.19 -5.68
N LEU A 241 3.37 -0.92 -6.44
CA LEU A 241 2.79 -0.45 -7.70
C LEU A 241 1.27 -0.42 -7.57
N GLN A 242 0.69 0.77 -7.75
CA GLN A 242 -0.74 0.97 -7.86
C GLN A 242 -1.07 1.51 -9.25
N VAL A 243 -2.11 0.97 -9.88
CA VAL A 243 -2.60 1.39 -11.19
C VAL A 243 -4.11 1.53 -11.13
N ARG A 244 -4.66 2.62 -11.69
CA ARG A 244 -6.11 2.84 -11.79
C ARG A 244 -6.51 3.07 -13.25
N GLY A 245 -7.56 2.37 -13.70
CA GLY A 245 -7.97 2.27 -15.09
C GLY A 245 -7.66 0.89 -15.65
N GLY A 246 -8.62 0.26 -16.32
CA GLY A 246 -8.48 -1.10 -16.88
C GLY A 246 -8.27 -1.13 -18.39
N THR A 247 -8.69 -0.09 -19.11
CA THR A 247 -8.69 -0.08 -20.57
C THR A 247 -7.27 -0.03 -21.11
N GLY A 248 -6.84 -1.06 -21.84
CA GLY A 248 -5.48 -1.15 -22.38
C GLY A 248 -4.39 -1.49 -21.35
N LEU A 249 -4.76 -1.82 -20.10
CA LEU A 249 -3.82 -2.23 -19.07
C LEU A 249 -3.25 -3.63 -19.38
N GLU A 250 -1.94 -3.70 -19.52
CA GLU A 250 -1.24 -4.96 -19.81
C GLU A 250 -0.08 -5.19 -18.84
N PHE A 251 0.21 -6.47 -18.60
CA PHE A 251 1.42 -6.94 -17.95
C PHE A 251 2.15 -7.95 -18.85
N SER A 252 3.40 -7.64 -19.17
CA SER A 252 4.37 -8.56 -19.74
C SER A 252 5.07 -9.34 -18.62
N SER A 253 5.29 -10.64 -18.80
CA SER A 253 5.96 -11.48 -17.78
C SER A 253 7.30 -10.87 -17.35
N VAL A 254 7.40 -10.55 -16.06
CA VAL A 254 8.55 -9.88 -15.45
C VAL A 254 8.80 -10.45 -14.06
N GLN A 255 10.08 -10.47 -13.66
CA GLN A 255 10.46 -10.75 -12.28
C GLN A 255 10.75 -9.45 -11.53
N HIS A 256 10.20 -9.31 -10.32
CA HIS A 256 10.50 -8.20 -9.43
C HIS A 256 10.69 -8.65 -7.99
N ASP A 257 11.94 -8.65 -7.52
CA ASP A 257 12.27 -9.22 -6.22
C ASP A 257 11.84 -8.33 -5.05
N ASN A 258 11.64 -7.03 -5.23
CA ASN A 258 11.29 -6.12 -4.13
C ASN A 258 9.82 -5.71 -4.10
N LEU A 259 8.98 -6.21 -5.03
CA LEU A 259 7.58 -5.77 -5.07
C LEU A 259 6.81 -6.45 -3.93
N GLU A 260 6.33 -5.65 -2.99
CA GLU A 260 5.61 -6.11 -1.81
C GLU A 260 4.08 -5.91 -1.97
N ALA A 261 3.64 -4.94 -2.77
CA ALA A 261 2.22 -4.69 -3.06
C ALA A 261 1.95 -4.38 -4.54
N LEU A 262 0.91 -5.03 -5.09
CA LEU A 262 0.33 -4.74 -6.40
C LEU A 262 -1.16 -4.43 -6.22
N ILE A 263 -1.59 -3.26 -6.69
CA ILE A 263 -2.97 -2.78 -6.58
C ILE A 263 -3.45 -2.36 -7.97
N VAL A 264 -4.54 -2.96 -8.43
CA VAL A 264 -5.15 -2.68 -9.73
C VAL A 264 -6.62 -2.29 -9.52
N GLU A 265 -6.94 -1.03 -9.83
CA GLU A 265 -8.27 -0.45 -9.66
C GLU A 265 -8.94 -0.28 -11.02
N THR A 266 -10.08 -0.93 -11.22
CA THR A 266 -10.79 -0.88 -12.49
C THR A 266 -12.30 -0.87 -12.26
N GLY A 267 -13.02 -0.35 -13.26
CA GLY A 267 -14.45 -0.55 -13.43
C GLY A 267 -14.84 -1.93 -13.97
N GLY A 268 -13.89 -2.63 -14.59
CA GLY A 268 -14.01 -3.97 -15.17
C GLY A 268 -12.65 -4.54 -15.55
N LEU A 269 -12.15 -5.52 -14.80
CA LEU A 269 -10.81 -6.08 -15.03
C LEU A 269 -10.88 -7.25 -16.01
N ASN A 270 -10.09 -7.17 -17.07
CA ASN A 270 -9.98 -8.21 -18.07
C ASN A 270 -9.26 -9.45 -17.50
N ALA A 271 -9.80 -10.64 -17.78
CA ALA A 271 -9.22 -11.94 -17.44
C ALA A 271 -7.80 -12.11 -18.02
N ASP A 272 -7.53 -11.57 -19.21
CA ASP A 272 -6.20 -11.59 -19.80
C ASP A 272 -5.20 -10.83 -18.93
N THR A 273 -5.58 -9.68 -18.36
CA THR A 273 -4.75 -8.91 -17.42
C THR A 273 -4.49 -9.71 -16.13
N ILE A 274 -5.48 -10.44 -15.62
CA ILE A 274 -5.29 -11.33 -14.45
C ILE A 274 -4.30 -12.45 -14.78
N ALA A 275 -4.47 -13.11 -15.93
CA ALA A 275 -3.59 -14.17 -16.39
C ALA A 275 -2.15 -13.66 -16.55
N GLN A 276 -1.99 -12.49 -17.19
CA GLN A 276 -0.72 -11.79 -17.35
C GLN A 276 -0.03 -11.51 -16.00
N ILE A 277 -0.74 -10.94 -15.02
CA ILE A 277 -0.22 -10.73 -13.66
C ILE A 277 0.27 -12.05 -13.05
N CYS A 278 -0.48 -13.14 -13.23
CA CYS A 278 -0.10 -14.47 -12.72
C CYS A 278 1.11 -15.08 -13.43
N THR A 279 1.51 -14.58 -14.61
CA THR A 279 2.75 -14.99 -15.29
C THR A 279 3.99 -14.24 -14.79
N CYS A 280 3.81 -13.20 -13.99
CA CYS A 280 4.91 -12.45 -13.39
C CYS A 280 5.46 -13.17 -12.15
N ASN A 281 6.74 -13.00 -11.87
CA ASN A 281 7.39 -13.57 -10.70
C ASN A 281 7.62 -12.48 -9.65
N PHE A 282 6.74 -12.43 -8.64
CA PHE A 282 6.81 -11.50 -7.52
C PHE A 282 7.03 -12.27 -6.21
N PRO A 283 8.26 -12.75 -5.93
CA PRO A 283 8.50 -13.68 -4.83
C PRO A 283 8.23 -13.05 -3.46
N ASN A 284 8.31 -11.73 -3.32
CA ASN A 284 8.06 -11.02 -2.05
C ASN A 284 6.70 -10.29 -2.01
N LEU A 285 5.78 -10.61 -2.92
CA LEU A 285 4.45 -10.01 -2.91
C LEU A 285 3.66 -10.47 -1.69
N THR A 286 3.27 -9.51 -0.86
CA THR A 286 2.47 -9.74 0.36
C THR A 286 1.07 -9.15 0.28
N HIS A 287 0.83 -8.19 -0.62
CA HIS A 287 -0.46 -7.54 -0.84
C HIS A 287 -0.84 -7.56 -2.32
N LEU A 288 -1.92 -8.25 -2.65
CA LEU A 288 -2.54 -8.22 -3.96
C LEU A 288 -3.96 -7.68 -3.84
N GLU A 289 -4.28 -6.63 -4.58
CA GLU A 289 -5.62 -6.06 -4.64
C GLU A 289 -6.06 -5.89 -6.09
N LEU A 290 -7.14 -6.56 -6.46
CA LEU A 290 -7.74 -6.52 -7.79
C LEU A 290 -9.19 -6.06 -7.66
N TRP A 291 -9.56 -4.99 -8.36
CA TRP A 291 -10.94 -4.56 -8.51
C TRP A 291 -11.50 -5.21 -9.77
N LEU A 292 -12.38 -6.20 -9.59
CA LEU A 292 -12.81 -7.09 -10.68
C LEU A 292 -13.87 -6.42 -11.58
N GLY A 293 -14.67 -5.54 -11.02
CA GLY A 293 -15.62 -4.69 -11.72
C GLY A 293 -16.80 -5.44 -12.34
N SER A 294 -17.32 -4.87 -13.43
CA SER A 294 -18.50 -5.33 -14.16
C SER A 294 -18.20 -5.56 -15.65
N PRO A 295 -18.90 -6.51 -16.31
CA PRO A 295 -18.84 -6.72 -17.76
C PRO A 295 -19.23 -5.53 -18.60
N GLU A 296 -20.12 -4.66 -18.11
CA GLU A 296 -20.50 -3.45 -18.84
C GLU A 296 -19.34 -2.47 -19.06
N TYR A 297 -18.26 -2.61 -18.28
CA TYR A 297 -17.06 -1.77 -18.33
C TYR A 297 -15.79 -2.57 -18.61
N GLY A 298 -15.92 -3.69 -19.33
CA GLY A 298 -14.80 -4.49 -19.85
C GLY A 298 -14.39 -5.69 -19.00
N GLY A 299 -15.02 -5.91 -17.83
CA GLY A 299 -14.72 -7.04 -16.96
C GLY A 299 -15.26 -8.36 -17.50
N ASN A 300 -14.40 -9.33 -17.80
CA ASN A 300 -14.83 -10.65 -18.31
C ASN A 300 -14.29 -11.83 -17.48
N SER A 301 -13.76 -11.54 -16.29
CA SER A 301 -13.20 -12.54 -15.39
C SER A 301 -14.27 -13.36 -14.68
N SER A 302 -13.88 -14.57 -14.31
CA SER A 302 -14.65 -15.54 -13.53
C SER A 302 -13.78 -16.14 -12.42
N THR A 303 -14.36 -17.00 -11.59
CA THR A 303 -13.59 -17.71 -10.55
C THR A 303 -12.51 -18.65 -11.13
N TYR A 304 -12.62 -19.08 -12.39
CA TYR A 304 -11.58 -19.88 -13.06
C TYR A 304 -10.29 -19.10 -13.27
N ASP A 305 -10.40 -17.81 -13.61
CA ASP A 305 -9.25 -16.94 -13.87
C ASP A 305 -8.47 -16.61 -12.58
N LEU A 306 -9.10 -16.83 -11.42
CA LEU A 306 -8.51 -16.63 -10.10
C LEU A 306 -7.80 -17.88 -9.55
N LEU A 307 -7.97 -19.06 -10.17
CA LEU A 307 -7.40 -20.32 -9.69
C LEU A 307 -5.86 -20.31 -9.55
N PRO A 308 -5.07 -19.63 -10.41
CA PRO A 308 -3.63 -19.53 -10.19
C PRO A 308 -3.28 -18.87 -8.84
N ILE A 309 -4.03 -17.83 -8.45
CA ILE A 309 -3.85 -17.13 -7.17
C ILE A 309 -4.37 -17.99 -6.02
N LEU A 310 -5.58 -18.53 -6.16
CA LEU A 310 -6.30 -19.20 -5.09
C LEU A 310 -5.76 -20.62 -4.82
N THR A 311 -5.41 -21.38 -5.85
CA THR A 311 -5.10 -22.82 -5.73
C THR A 311 -3.64 -23.13 -6.02
N GLU A 312 -3.07 -22.52 -7.06
CA GLU A 312 -1.66 -22.75 -7.43
C GLU A 312 -0.69 -21.92 -6.58
N LEU A 313 -1.22 -20.93 -5.85
CA LEU A 313 -0.47 -20.06 -4.93
C LEU A 313 0.74 -19.42 -5.60
N VAL A 314 0.55 -18.90 -6.81
CA VAL A 314 1.62 -18.25 -7.61
C VAL A 314 2.32 -17.09 -6.88
N PHE A 315 1.67 -16.52 -5.85
CA PHE A 315 2.25 -15.57 -4.91
C PHE A 315 2.39 -16.21 -3.52
N PRO A 316 3.51 -16.88 -3.22
CA PRO A 316 3.61 -17.77 -2.05
C PRO A 316 3.67 -17.04 -0.70
N ASN A 317 4.02 -15.75 -0.69
CA ASN A 317 4.18 -14.94 0.51
C ASN A 317 2.98 -13.99 0.74
N LEU A 318 1.84 -14.25 0.07
CA LEU A 318 0.68 -13.39 0.17
C LEU A 318 0.10 -13.37 1.58
N ILE A 319 -0.16 -12.18 2.11
CA ILE A 319 -0.74 -11.93 3.43
C ILE A 319 -2.12 -11.29 3.28
N TYR A 320 -2.28 -10.42 2.29
CA TYR A 320 -3.51 -9.75 1.93
C TYR A 320 -3.93 -10.14 0.52
N LEU A 321 -5.17 -10.61 0.37
CA LEU A 321 -5.84 -10.72 -0.92
C LEU A 321 -7.12 -9.89 -0.92
N GLY A 322 -7.16 -8.90 -1.82
CA GLY A 322 -8.37 -8.15 -2.14
C GLY A 322 -8.91 -8.54 -3.51
N LEU A 323 -10.09 -9.14 -3.53
CA LEU A 323 -10.89 -9.39 -4.74
C LEU A 323 -12.14 -8.50 -4.65
N ARG A 324 -11.89 -7.21 -4.79
CA ARG A 324 -12.84 -6.15 -4.45
C ARG A 324 -13.70 -5.82 -5.66
N ASN A 325 -14.75 -5.04 -5.40
CA ASN A 325 -15.53 -4.38 -6.44
C ASN A 325 -16.06 -5.37 -7.50
N SER A 326 -16.48 -6.56 -7.10
CA SER A 326 -16.89 -7.64 -8.02
C SER A 326 -18.40 -7.77 -8.09
N ILE A 327 -18.93 -8.10 -9.27
CA ILE A 327 -20.34 -8.47 -9.45
C ILE A 327 -20.65 -9.95 -9.16
N TYR A 328 -19.63 -10.80 -8.96
CA TYR A 328 -19.78 -12.24 -8.71
C TYR A 328 -19.22 -12.63 -7.33
N SER A 329 -19.34 -11.74 -6.33
CA SER A 329 -18.74 -11.91 -5.00
C SER A 329 -19.17 -13.17 -4.24
N ASN A 330 -20.42 -13.63 -4.43
CA ASN A 330 -20.89 -14.87 -3.81
C ASN A 330 -20.14 -16.11 -4.36
N ASP A 331 -19.83 -16.12 -5.65
CA ASP A 331 -19.10 -17.23 -6.28
C ASP A 331 -17.62 -17.21 -5.85
N ILE A 332 -17.05 -16.01 -5.66
CA ILE A 332 -15.72 -15.84 -5.07
C ILE A 332 -15.71 -16.40 -3.64
N ALA A 333 -16.73 -16.08 -2.84
CA ALA A 333 -16.87 -16.58 -1.47
C ALA A 333 -16.91 -18.13 -1.42
N GLU A 334 -17.63 -18.78 -2.34
CA GLU A 334 -17.65 -20.24 -2.44
C GLU A 334 -16.31 -20.82 -2.91
N THR A 335 -15.65 -20.15 -3.85
CA THR A 335 -14.36 -20.62 -4.40
C THR A 335 -13.23 -20.50 -3.38
N VAL A 336 -13.13 -19.35 -2.69
CA VAL A 336 -12.01 -19.04 -1.78
C VAL A 336 -11.98 -19.94 -0.55
N ILE A 337 -13.13 -20.34 -0.01
CA ILE A 337 -13.16 -21.22 1.18
C ILE A 337 -12.65 -22.64 0.90
N ASN A 338 -12.65 -23.04 -0.38
CA ASN A 338 -12.16 -24.34 -0.84
C ASN A 338 -10.70 -24.28 -1.31
N SER A 339 -10.07 -23.11 -1.22
CA SER A 339 -8.72 -22.86 -1.70
C SER A 339 -7.69 -22.97 -0.56
N PRO A 340 -6.48 -23.50 -0.82
CA PRO A 340 -5.41 -23.56 0.17
C PRO A 340 -4.91 -22.17 0.60
N LEU A 341 -5.21 -21.12 -0.18
CA LEU A 341 -4.82 -19.75 0.12
C LEU A 341 -5.38 -19.27 1.46
N ILE A 342 -6.58 -19.73 1.84
CA ILE A 342 -7.27 -19.25 3.03
C ILE A 342 -6.50 -19.56 4.32
N ASP A 343 -5.65 -20.60 4.30
CA ASP A 343 -4.78 -20.96 5.42
C ASP A 343 -3.44 -20.19 5.39
N ALA A 344 -3.10 -19.56 4.27
CA ALA A 344 -1.84 -18.83 4.05
C ALA A 344 -1.97 -17.32 4.36
N ILE A 345 -3.11 -16.71 4.03
CA ILE A 345 -3.33 -15.27 4.18
C ILE A 345 -3.81 -14.88 5.60
N LYS A 346 -3.74 -13.59 5.91
CA LYS A 346 -4.28 -12.99 7.14
C LYS A 346 -5.48 -12.10 6.88
N ILE A 347 -5.58 -11.55 5.67
CA ILE A 347 -6.63 -10.61 5.32
C ILE A 347 -7.27 -11.02 4.00
N LEU A 348 -8.58 -11.24 4.04
CA LEU A 348 -9.40 -11.41 2.85
C LEU A 348 -10.32 -10.19 2.71
N ASP A 349 -10.22 -9.49 1.60
CA ASP A 349 -11.05 -8.33 1.28
C ASP A 349 -11.93 -8.60 0.05
N LEU A 350 -13.23 -8.76 0.29
CA LEU A 350 -14.28 -8.89 -0.71
C LEU A 350 -15.22 -7.67 -0.68
N SER A 351 -14.73 -6.51 -0.25
CA SER A 351 -15.55 -5.31 -0.13
C SER A 351 -16.00 -4.78 -1.49
N MET A 352 -16.93 -3.82 -1.49
CA MET A 352 -17.35 -3.04 -2.66
C MET A 352 -18.09 -3.86 -3.73
N GLY A 353 -18.41 -5.12 -3.48
CA GLY A 353 -19.01 -6.02 -4.46
C GLY A 353 -20.52 -6.17 -4.33
N THR A 354 -20.98 -7.37 -4.68
CA THR A 354 -22.39 -7.80 -4.66
C THR A 354 -22.63 -8.96 -3.67
N LEU A 355 -21.75 -9.13 -2.68
CA LEU A 355 -21.87 -10.21 -1.68
C LEU A 355 -23.19 -10.07 -0.91
N THR A 356 -23.89 -11.17 -0.69
CA THR A 356 -25.13 -11.19 0.10
C THR A 356 -24.97 -12.03 1.36
N ASP A 357 -26.04 -12.11 2.15
CA ASP A 357 -26.12 -13.01 3.30
C ASP A 357 -25.71 -14.45 2.96
N LYS A 358 -26.02 -14.94 1.75
CA LYS A 358 -25.64 -16.27 1.28
C LYS A 358 -24.11 -16.42 1.24
N GLY A 359 -23.41 -15.48 0.60
CA GLY A 359 -21.96 -15.50 0.52
C GLY A 359 -21.29 -15.32 1.88
N ALA A 360 -21.84 -14.44 2.73
CA ALA A 360 -21.36 -14.24 4.09
C ALA A 360 -21.48 -15.53 4.94
N ASP A 361 -22.60 -16.24 4.84
CA ASP A 361 -22.81 -17.50 5.56
C ASP A 361 -21.82 -18.59 5.10
N ILE A 362 -21.56 -18.68 3.79
CA ILE A 362 -20.55 -19.59 3.23
C ILE A 362 -19.18 -19.30 3.83
N LEU A 363 -18.72 -18.05 3.77
CA LEU A 363 -17.42 -17.63 4.32
C LEU A 363 -17.27 -18.02 5.79
N LEU A 364 -18.29 -17.73 6.60
CA LEU A 364 -18.22 -17.91 8.06
C LEU A 364 -18.37 -19.37 8.49
N THR A 365 -18.76 -20.28 7.60
CA THR A 365 -18.71 -21.73 7.87
C THR A 365 -17.29 -22.28 7.76
N SER A 366 -16.40 -21.61 7.02
CA SER A 366 -15.01 -22.06 6.82
C SER A 366 -14.16 -21.85 8.08
N PRO A 367 -13.49 -22.91 8.59
CA PRO A 367 -12.51 -22.77 9.66
C PRO A 367 -11.35 -21.83 9.31
N GLY A 368 -10.89 -21.84 8.05
CA GLY A 368 -9.79 -20.98 7.59
C GLY A 368 -10.14 -19.50 7.68
N VAL A 369 -11.34 -19.12 7.23
CA VAL A 369 -11.84 -17.74 7.35
C VAL A 369 -11.89 -17.27 8.81
N ARG A 370 -12.23 -18.16 9.76
CA ARG A 370 -12.26 -17.82 11.19
C ARG A 370 -10.88 -17.63 11.81
N GLN A 371 -9.80 -18.03 11.13
CA GLN A 371 -8.41 -17.81 11.54
C GLN A 371 -7.77 -16.59 10.87
N LEU A 372 -8.47 -15.92 9.95
CA LEU A 372 -8.03 -14.63 9.42
C LEU A 372 -7.98 -13.60 10.54
N ASP A 373 -7.11 -12.61 10.39
CA ASP A 373 -7.11 -11.43 11.24
C ASP A 373 -8.27 -10.50 10.82
N ILE A 374 -8.50 -10.34 9.52
CA ILE A 374 -9.55 -9.48 8.96
C ILE A 374 -10.28 -10.18 7.81
N LEU A 375 -11.61 -10.15 7.88
CA LEU A 375 -12.51 -10.39 6.75
C LEU A 375 -13.23 -9.09 6.44
N ASN A 376 -12.90 -8.46 5.31
CA ASN A 376 -13.59 -7.24 4.87
C ASN A 376 -14.68 -7.59 3.85
N ILE A 377 -15.93 -7.38 4.23
CA ILE A 377 -17.13 -7.55 3.39
C ILE A 377 -17.98 -6.27 3.43
N SER A 378 -17.35 -5.12 3.67
CA SER A 378 -18.00 -3.80 3.64
C SER A 378 -18.48 -3.45 2.23
N GLU A 379 -19.44 -2.52 2.09
CA GLU A 379 -19.98 -2.07 0.80
C GLU A 379 -20.52 -3.19 -0.11
N ASN A 380 -21.22 -4.14 0.50
CA ASN A 380 -21.91 -5.24 -0.17
C ASN A 380 -23.44 -5.12 0.05
N TYR A 381 -24.19 -6.20 -0.12
CA TYR A 381 -25.65 -6.25 0.05
C TYR A 381 -26.04 -7.20 1.18
N LEU A 382 -25.34 -7.15 2.32
CA LEU A 382 -25.75 -7.87 3.52
C LEU A 382 -26.99 -7.20 4.14
N SER A 383 -27.93 -8.01 4.64
CA SER A 383 -29.10 -7.51 5.35
C SER A 383 -28.72 -6.88 6.69
N ASP A 384 -29.53 -5.92 7.15
CA ASP A 384 -29.36 -5.31 8.48
C ASP A 384 -29.32 -6.37 9.60
N ASP A 385 -30.16 -7.42 9.49
CA ASP A 385 -30.19 -8.54 10.42
C ASP A 385 -28.87 -9.32 10.42
N LYS A 386 -28.29 -9.57 9.24
CA LYS A 386 -26.99 -10.22 9.12
C LYS A 386 -25.89 -9.36 9.73
N VAL A 387 -25.85 -8.07 9.41
CA VAL A 387 -24.87 -7.13 10.00
C VAL A 387 -24.97 -7.10 11.53
N ALA A 388 -26.18 -7.05 12.08
CA ALA A 388 -26.42 -7.08 13.51
C ALA A 388 -25.97 -8.41 14.15
N LEU A 389 -26.26 -9.53 13.48
CA LEU A 389 -25.80 -10.86 13.92
C LEU A 389 -24.27 -10.93 13.99
N LEU A 390 -23.57 -10.49 12.95
CA LEU A 390 -22.10 -10.52 12.90
C LEU A 390 -21.47 -9.63 13.97
N SER A 391 -21.99 -8.42 14.14
CA SER A 391 -21.58 -7.49 15.19
C SER A 391 -21.75 -8.10 16.59
N LEU A 392 -22.87 -8.80 16.83
CA LEU A 392 -23.14 -9.48 18.09
C LEU A 392 -22.17 -10.64 18.32
N GLN A 393 -21.87 -11.44 17.29
CA GLN A 393 -20.93 -12.57 17.42
C GLN A 393 -19.50 -12.08 17.70
N GLN A 394 -19.05 -11.01 17.04
CA GLN A 394 -17.74 -10.42 17.26
C GLN A 394 -17.61 -9.84 18.67
N SER A 395 -18.62 -9.09 19.15
CA SER A 395 -18.61 -8.54 20.52
C SER A 395 -18.63 -9.61 21.63
N ARG A 396 -19.15 -10.80 21.34
CA ARG A 396 -19.11 -11.96 22.26
C ARG A 396 -17.80 -12.75 22.21
N GLY A 397 -16.87 -12.40 21.32
CA GLY A 397 -15.63 -13.14 21.13
C GLY A 397 -15.83 -14.52 20.50
N ASN A 398 -16.94 -14.73 19.80
CA ASN A 398 -17.22 -16.00 19.11
C ASN A 398 -16.42 -16.14 17.79
N PHE A 399 -15.78 -15.06 17.35
CA PHE A 399 -14.89 -15.01 16.19
C PHE A 399 -13.51 -14.50 16.62
N ASN A 400 -12.46 -15.19 16.17
CA ASN A 400 -11.10 -14.68 16.26
C ASN A 400 -10.80 -13.67 15.13
N VAL A 401 -11.61 -13.70 14.06
CA VAL A 401 -11.53 -12.79 12.92
C VAL A 401 -12.27 -11.48 13.17
N CYS A 402 -11.67 -10.37 12.76
CA CYS A 402 -12.34 -9.08 12.69
C CYS A 402 -13.15 -8.99 11.38
N VAL A 403 -14.48 -8.99 11.49
CA VAL A 403 -15.36 -8.88 10.32
C VAL A 403 -15.77 -7.42 10.12
N MET A 404 -15.44 -6.84 8.97
CA MET A 404 -15.83 -5.48 8.60
C MET A 404 -17.06 -5.54 7.68
N THR A 405 -18.15 -4.89 8.07
CA THR A 405 -19.45 -4.93 7.37
C THR A 405 -20.01 -3.53 7.12
N ASN A 406 -19.15 -2.52 7.06
CA ASN A 406 -19.61 -1.13 7.01
C ASN A 406 -20.29 -0.82 5.67
N GLU A 407 -21.16 0.19 5.63
CA GLU A 407 -21.66 0.80 4.39
C GLU A 407 -22.36 -0.16 3.41
N GLN A 408 -23.15 -1.12 3.94
CA GLN A 408 -23.95 -2.02 3.08
C GLN A 408 -24.95 -1.23 2.23
N LYS A 409 -25.08 -1.64 0.98
CA LYS A 409 -26.03 -1.18 -0.02
C LYS A 409 -27.39 -1.80 0.27
N LYS A 410 -28.46 -1.06 -0.04
CA LYS A 410 -29.83 -1.57 0.06
C LYS A 410 -30.23 -2.22 -1.26
N ASP A 411 -30.98 -3.31 -1.15
CA ASP A 411 -31.66 -3.91 -2.28
C ASP A 411 -32.94 -3.09 -2.53
N ASP A 412 -32.84 -2.07 -3.36
CA ASP A 412 -33.96 -1.19 -3.69
C ASP A 412 -34.90 -1.82 -4.75
N TYR A 413 -34.54 -3.00 -5.28
CA TYR A 413 -35.29 -3.73 -6.29
C TYR A 413 -35.69 -5.12 -5.77
N GLU A 414 -36.88 -5.60 -6.13
CA GLU A 414 -37.37 -6.93 -5.70
C GLU A 414 -36.64 -8.11 -6.40
N GLU A 415 -35.86 -7.84 -7.45
CA GLU A 415 -35.14 -8.84 -8.25
C GLU A 415 -33.62 -8.76 -8.03
N GLU A 416 -32.99 -9.92 -7.78
CA GLU A 416 -31.56 -10.04 -7.48
C GLU A 416 -30.62 -9.60 -8.62
N ASP A 417 -31.14 -9.48 -9.85
CA ASP A 417 -30.40 -9.23 -11.08
C ASP A 417 -29.92 -7.77 -11.24
N TYR A 418 -30.24 -6.87 -10.30
CA TYR A 418 -29.90 -5.44 -10.36
C TYR A 418 -28.78 -5.01 -9.41
N ARG A 419 -28.09 -5.93 -8.74
CA ARG A 419 -26.98 -5.58 -7.82
C ARG A 419 -25.74 -5.14 -8.59
N TYR A 420 -25.13 -4.04 -8.15
CA TYR A 420 -23.96 -3.44 -8.79
C TYR A 420 -22.78 -3.33 -7.80
N CYS A 421 -21.57 -3.48 -8.34
CA CYS A 421 -20.35 -3.20 -7.60
C CYS A 421 -20.21 -1.68 -7.37
N SER A 422 -19.38 -1.26 -6.42
CA SER A 422 -19.32 0.13 -5.97
C SER A 422 -18.76 1.08 -7.04
N VAL A 423 -17.87 0.61 -7.89
CA VAL A 423 -17.20 1.40 -8.93
C VAL A 423 -17.31 0.63 -10.24
N ALA A 424 -17.77 1.27 -11.31
CA ALA A 424 -17.99 0.58 -12.57
C ALA A 424 -17.70 1.53 -13.74
N GLU A 425 -18.48 2.62 -13.84
CA GLU A 425 -18.27 3.69 -14.83
C GLU A 425 -17.07 4.58 -14.50
#